data_AF-A0A1F5YS52-F1
#
_entry.id   AF-A0A1F5YS52-F1
#
_cell.length_a   1.000
_cell.length_b   1.000
_cell.length_c   1.000
_cell.angle_alpha   90.00
_cell.angle_beta   90.00
_cell.angle_gamma   90.00
#
_symmetry.space_group_name_H-M   'P 1'
#
loop_
_entity.id
_entity.type
_entity.pdbx_description
1 polymer ?
#
loop_
_entity_poly.entity_id
_entity_poly.type
_entity_poly.pdbx_seq_one_letter_code
_entity_poly.pdbx_strand_id
1 'polypeptide(L)'
;MWYFTPSDQPDYIGIIFITMRNNITPGEKLQTELTLMSPVKRRDLESFIVNTVKIKLIKRFEEILENDGRSNLRQLLLVPVFSISELGKRITDNAPELTTLYYKELFAAFDEAGSKWNSG
;
A
#
# COMPACT_ATOMS: atom_id res chain seq x y z
N MET A 1 31.03 8.81 39.41
CA MET A 1 31.27 9.88 38.42
C MET A 1 31.78 9.18 37.17
N TRP A 2 30.91 8.97 36.18
CA TRP A 2 31.27 8.32 34.92
C TRP A 2 30.97 9.31 33.79
N TYR A 3 32.01 9.60 33.02
CA TYR A 3 32.04 10.62 31.98
C TYR A 3 31.22 10.19 30.77
N PHE A 4 30.33 11.07 30.33
CA PHE A 4 29.81 11.10 28.97
C PHE A 4 30.79 11.88 28.09
N THR A 5 31.27 11.27 27.01
CA THR A 5 31.64 11.98 25.77
C THR A 5 31.53 11.05 24.55
N PRO A 6 31.31 11.62 23.36
CA PRO A 6 30.36 11.13 22.38
C PRO A 6 31.04 10.43 21.20
N SER A 7 30.40 9.40 20.66
CA SER A 7 30.60 9.03 19.25
C SER A 7 29.28 8.57 18.69
N ASP A 8 28.55 9.58 18.25
CA ASP A 8 27.39 9.54 17.39
C ASP A 8 27.80 8.94 16.03
N GLN A 9 27.80 7.61 15.94
CA GLN A 9 27.82 6.93 14.66
C GLN A 9 26.83 5.78 14.73
N PRO A 10 25.68 5.85 14.03
CA PRO A 10 24.82 4.69 13.92
C PRO A 10 25.60 3.61 13.18
N ASP A 11 25.95 2.55 13.90
CA ASP A 11 26.72 1.42 13.41
C ASP A 11 26.04 0.84 12.17
N TYR A 12 26.81 0.63 11.10
CA TYR A 12 26.40 -0.04 9.86
C TYR A 12 25.73 -1.42 10.09
N ILE A 13 25.86 -1.97 11.31
CA ILE A 13 25.21 -3.20 11.77
C ILE A 13 23.67 -3.07 11.79
N GLY A 14 23.12 -1.87 12.04
CA GLY A 14 21.67 -1.62 11.97
C GLY A 14 21.12 -1.69 10.54
N ILE A 15 21.94 -1.35 9.55
CA ILE A 15 21.57 -1.40 8.12
C ILE A 15 21.69 -2.84 7.60
N ILE A 16 22.66 -3.61 8.10
CA ILE A 16 22.90 -5.00 7.66
C ILE A 16 21.85 -5.99 8.20
N PHE A 17 21.18 -5.70 9.33
CA PHE A 17 20.04 -6.51 9.80
C PHE A 17 18.82 -6.44 8.87
N ILE A 18 18.69 -5.39 8.05
CA ILE A 18 17.62 -5.28 7.04
C ILE A 18 17.96 -6.15 5.81
N THR A 19 19.23 -6.47 5.59
CA THR A 19 19.72 -7.25 4.44
C THR A 19 19.67 -8.76 4.66
N MET A 20 19.48 -9.26 5.89
CA MET A 20 19.37 -10.69 6.18
C MET A 20 17.92 -11.17 6.35
N ARG A 21 17.16 -11.16 5.25
CA ARG A 21 16.10 -12.15 4.96
C ARG A 21 15.75 -12.01 3.47
N ASN A 22 16.18 -12.98 2.67
CA ASN A 22 15.99 -13.07 1.21
C ASN A 22 14.52 -13.20 0.74
N ASN A 23 13.55 -12.65 1.47
CA ASN A 23 12.12 -12.69 1.14
C ASN A 23 11.47 -11.31 1.26
N ILE A 24 12.18 -10.21 0.94
CA ILE A 24 11.54 -8.91 0.81
C ILE A 24 10.59 -8.99 -0.39
N THR A 25 9.29 -8.86 -0.16
CA THR A 25 8.34 -8.93 -1.27
C THR A 25 8.53 -7.73 -2.19
N PRO A 26 8.22 -7.84 -3.50
CA PRO A 26 8.30 -6.70 -4.41
C PRO A 26 7.54 -5.47 -3.89
N GLY A 27 6.44 -5.68 -3.16
CA GLY A 27 5.66 -4.61 -2.53
C GLY A 27 6.36 -3.92 -1.34
N GLU A 28 7.08 -4.66 -0.51
CA GLU A 28 7.87 -4.07 0.60
C GLU A 28 9.04 -3.23 0.08
N LYS A 29 9.69 -3.71 -0.98
CA LYS A 29 10.75 -2.96 -1.67
C LYS A 29 10.18 -1.66 -2.26
N LEU A 30 9.04 -1.75 -2.94
CA LEU A 30 8.37 -0.59 -3.53
C LEU A 30 7.93 0.44 -2.49
N GLN A 31 7.43 0.01 -1.34
CA GLN A 31 7.06 0.91 -0.22
C GLN A 31 8.26 1.69 0.30
N THR A 32 9.43 1.05 0.35
CA THR A 32 10.68 1.72 0.76
C THR A 32 11.12 2.72 -0.31
N GLU A 33 11.11 2.32 -1.58
CA GLU A 33 11.49 3.17 -2.72
C GLU A 33 10.55 4.37 -2.92
N LEU A 34 9.26 4.22 -2.60
CA LEU A 34 8.24 5.28 -2.69
C LEU A 34 8.61 6.55 -1.89
N THR A 35 9.36 6.40 -0.79
CA THR A 35 9.84 7.54 0.01
C THR A 35 10.95 8.34 -0.67
N LEU A 36 11.66 7.72 -1.61
CA LEU A 36 12.80 8.28 -2.34
C LEU A 36 12.42 8.77 -3.74
N MET A 37 11.21 8.47 -4.22
CA MET A 37 10.73 8.86 -5.54
C MET A 37 10.37 10.34 -5.63
N SER A 38 10.49 10.90 -6.85
CA SER A 38 9.99 12.24 -7.13
C SER A 38 8.47 12.32 -6.94
N PRO A 39 7.93 13.46 -6.51
CA PRO A 39 6.51 13.61 -6.17
C PRO A 39 5.56 13.26 -7.34
N VAL A 40 6.00 13.47 -8.59
CA VAL A 40 5.25 13.10 -9.79
C VAL A 40 5.14 11.59 -9.93
N LYS A 41 6.27 10.87 -9.89
CA LYS A 41 6.30 9.41 -10.01
C LYS A 41 5.56 8.73 -8.87
N ARG A 42 5.69 9.27 -7.65
CA ARG A 42 4.94 8.80 -6.48
C ARG A 42 3.43 8.91 -6.70
N ARG A 43 2.94 10.02 -7.25
CA ARG A 43 1.52 10.24 -7.52
C ARG A 43 0.97 9.27 -8.57
N ASP A 44 1.74 9.05 -9.63
CA ASP A 44 1.35 8.12 -10.71
C ASP A 44 1.26 6.68 -10.18
N LEU A 45 2.27 6.26 -9.40
CA LEU A 45 2.31 4.95 -8.76
C LEU A 45 1.18 4.77 -7.75
N GLU A 46 0.91 5.78 -6.92
CA GLU A 46 -0.18 5.77 -5.95
C GLU A 46 -1.54 5.67 -6.65
N SER A 47 -1.73 6.40 -7.75
CA SER A 47 -2.93 6.31 -8.59
C SER A 47 -3.10 4.92 -9.20
N PHE A 48 -2.01 4.31 -9.66
CA PHE A 48 -2.01 2.94 -10.16
C PHE A 48 -2.43 1.94 -9.06
N ILE A 49 -1.85 2.04 -7.86
CA ILE A 49 -2.16 1.16 -6.73
C ILE A 49 -3.63 1.33 -6.33
N VAL A 50 -4.09 2.57 -6.14
CA VAL A 50 -5.48 2.87 -5.75
C VAL A 50 -6.48 2.30 -6.76
N ASN A 51 -6.25 2.52 -8.06
CA ASN A 51 -7.13 1.99 -9.10
C ASN A 51 -7.13 0.46 -9.13
N THR A 52 -5.96 -0.17 -8.95
CA THR A 52 -5.83 -1.63 -8.89
C THR A 52 -6.63 -2.19 -7.72
N VAL A 53 -6.52 -1.59 -6.53
CA VAL A 53 -7.28 -2.00 -5.34
C VAL A 53 -8.79 -1.85 -5.57
N LYS A 54 -9.24 -0.71 -6.09
CA LYS A 54 -10.66 -0.48 -6.40
C LYS A 54 -11.22 -1.56 -7.33
N ILE A 55 -10.51 -1.88 -8.40
CA ILE A 55 -10.94 -2.91 -9.35
C ILE A 55 -11.00 -4.28 -8.67
N LYS A 56 -9.99 -4.65 -7.89
CA LYS A 56 -9.94 -5.94 -7.18
C LYS A 56 -11.08 -6.07 -6.17
N LEU A 57 -11.35 -5.02 -5.40
CA LEU A 57 -12.49 -4.99 -4.47
C LEU A 57 -13.82 -5.13 -5.21
N ILE A 58 -14.07 -4.33 -6.25
CA ILE A 58 -15.31 -4.42 -7.04
C ILE A 58 -15.52 -5.85 -7.54
N LYS A 59 -14.50 -6.46 -8.16
CA LYS A 59 -14.58 -7.84 -8.68
C LYS A 59 -14.91 -8.86 -7.58
N ARG A 60 -14.18 -8.82 -6.45
CA ARG A 60 -14.42 -9.71 -5.32
C ARG A 60 -15.84 -9.61 -4.79
N PHE A 61 -16.36 -8.39 -4.67
CA PHE A 61 -17.66 -8.17 -4.09
C PHE A 61 -18.82 -8.40 -5.05
N GLU A 62 -18.60 -8.29 -6.37
CA GLU A 62 -19.58 -8.75 -7.35
C GLU A 62 -19.88 -10.25 -7.23
N GLU A 63 -18.91 -11.05 -6.77
CA GLU A 63 -19.06 -12.48 -6.51
C GLU A 63 -19.74 -12.79 -5.17
N ILE A 64 -19.64 -11.89 -4.18
CA ILE A 64 -20.06 -12.14 -2.79
C ILE A 64 -21.38 -11.45 -2.44
N LEU A 65 -21.65 -10.25 -2.98
CA LEU A 65 -22.79 -9.42 -2.58
C LEU A 65 -24.02 -9.63 -3.47
N GLU A 66 -25.19 -9.50 -2.84
CA GLU A 66 -26.47 -9.32 -3.53
C GLU A 66 -26.53 -7.96 -4.26
N ASN A 67 -27.48 -7.79 -5.17
CA ASN A 67 -27.52 -6.64 -6.10
C ASN A 67 -27.42 -5.28 -5.41
N ASP A 68 -28.08 -5.09 -4.27
CA ASP A 68 -28.08 -3.83 -3.52
C ASP A 68 -26.71 -3.55 -2.88
N GLY A 69 -26.04 -4.58 -2.37
CA GLY A 69 -24.68 -4.48 -1.85
C GLY A 69 -23.66 -4.10 -2.92
N ARG A 70 -23.81 -4.63 -4.14
CA ARG A 70 -22.95 -4.25 -5.28
C ARG A 70 -23.13 -2.78 -5.66
N SER A 71 -24.36 -2.28 -5.65
CA SER A 71 -24.67 -0.89 -5.99
C SER A 71 -24.02 0.07 -4.99
N ASN A 72 -24.18 -0.19 -3.70
CA ASN A 72 -23.60 0.63 -2.62
C ASN A 72 -22.07 0.62 -2.66
N LEU A 73 -21.45 -0.53 -2.91
CA LEU A 73 -20.00 -0.63 -3.03
C LEU A 73 -19.47 0.13 -4.26
N ARG A 74 -20.15 0.02 -5.41
CA ARG A 74 -19.77 0.78 -6.60
C ARG A 74 -19.84 2.28 -6.33
N GLN A 75 -20.87 2.76 -5.64
CA GLN A 75 -20.96 4.16 -5.23
C GLN A 75 -19.82 4.56 -4.28
N LEU A 76 -19.40 3.69 -3.36
CA LEU A 76 -18.26 3.94 -2.48
C LEU A 76 -16.94 4.10 -3.27
N LEU A 77 -16.69 3.23 -4.24
CA LEU A 77 -15.39 3.06 -4.89
C LEU A 77 -15.22 3.88 -6.18
N LEU A 78 -16.31 4.24 -6.87
CA LEU A 78 -16.27 5.02 -8.11
C LEU A 78 -15.99 6.52 -7.89
N VAL A 79 -15.96 6.99 -6.65
CA VAL A 79 -15.59 8.37 -6.36
C VAL A 79 -14.11 8.59 -6.69
N PRO A 80 -13.75 9.72 -7.33
CA PRO A 80 -12.36 10.07 -7.62
C PRO A 80 -11.58 10.17 -6.31
N VAL A 81 -10.72 9.18 -6.07
CA VAL A 81 -9.82 9.08 -4.91
C VAL A 81 -8.46 8.79 -5.51
N PHE A 82 -7.47 9.59 -5.12
CA PHE A 82 -6.13 9.57 -5.75
C PHE A 82 -5.02 9.16 -4.78
N SER A 83 -5.34 8.96 -3.51
CA SER A 83 -4.37 8.54 -2.50
C SER A 83 -4.82 7.29 -1.75
N ILE A 84 -3.83 6.51 -1.29
CA ILE A 84 -4.07 5.31 -0.49
C ILE A 84 -4.70 5.72 0.85
N SER A 85 -4.21 6.81 1.45
CA SER A 85 -4.74 7.32 2.73
C SER A 85 -6.21 7.70 2.65
N GLU A 86 -6.62 8.34 1.56
CA GLU A 86 -8.02 8.75 1.36
C GLU A 86 -8.91 7.53 1.11
N LEU A 87 -8.44 6.55 0.32
CA LEU A 87 -9.18 5.31 0.11
C LEU A 87 -9.34 4.52 1.41
N GLY A 88 -8.27 4.41 2.21
CA GLY A 88 -8.28 3.72 3.49
C GLY A 88 -9.25 4.37 4.48
N LYS A 89 -9.18 5.70 4.63
CA LYS A 89 -10.13 6.45 5.48
C LYS A 89 -11.57 6.20 5.06
N ARG A 90 -11.86 6.26 3.76
CA ARG A 90 -13.21 6.09 3.23
C ARG A 90 -13.77 4.70 3.53
N ILE A 91 -12.95 3.66 3.40
CA ILE A 91 -13.35 2.29 3.73
C ILE A 91 -13.58 2.15 5.23
N THR A 92 -12.69 2.67 6.07
CA THR A 92 -12.88 2.65 7.52
C THR A 92 -14.14 3.40 7.96
N ASP A 93 -14.45 4.54 7.34
CA ASP A 93 -15.57 5.40 7.71
C ASP A 93 -16.93 4.85 7.24
N ASN A 94 -16.99 4.23 6.05
CA ASN A 94 -18.26 3.88 5.40
C ASN A 94 -18.52 2.37 5.29
N ALA A 95 -17.47 1.56 5.34
CA ALA A 95 -17.55 0.11 5.18
C ALA A 95 -16.46 -0.60 6.00
N PRO A 96 -16.41 -0.39 7.33
CA PRO A 96 -15.36 -0.92 8.20
C PRO A 96 -15.24 -2.44 8.14
N GLU A 97 -16.32 -3.15 7.85
CA GLU A 97 -16.36 -4.58 7.63
C GLU A 97 -15.50 -5.05 6.44
N LEU A 98 -15.22 -4.16 5.48
CA LEU A 98 -14.37 -4.46 4.32
C LEU A 98 -12.88 -4.20 4.57
N THR A 99 -12.52 -3.63 5.73
CA THR A 99 -11.16 -3.17 6.05
C THR A 99 -10.11 -4.28 5.87
N THR A 100 -10.40 -5.49 6.37
CA THR A 100 -9.49 -6.64 6.23
C THR A 100 -9.26 -7.01 4.77
N LEU A 101 -10.33 -7.04 3.97
CA LEU A 101 -10.22 -7.37 2.55
C LEU A 101 -9.50 -6.25 1.79
N TYR A 102 -9.78 -4.99 2.13
CA TYR A 102 -9.08 -3.84 1.59
C TYR A 102 -7.56 -3.95 1.78
N TYR A 103 -7.09 -4.19 3.00
CA TYR A 103 -5.65 -4.31 3.24
C TYR A 103 -5.03 -5.49 2.50
N LYS A 104 -5.75 -6.63 2.44
CA LYS A 104 -5.29 -7.78 1.65
C LYS A 104 -5.10 -7.43 0.17
N GLU A 105 -6.07 -6.76 -0.44
CA GLU A 105 -5.99 -6.35 -1.84
C GLU A 105 -4.98 -5.20 -2.06
N LEU A 106 -4.78 -4.34 -1.05
CA LEU A 106 -3.75 -3.30 -1.04
C LEU A 106 -2.35 -3.90 -1.10
N PHE A 107 -2.04 -4.88 -0.24
CA PHE A 107 -0.75 -5.57 -0.28
C PHE A 107 -0.53 -6.29 -1.61
N ALA A 108 -1.56 -6.96 -2.14
CA ALA A 108 -1.47 -7.59 -3.45
C ALA A 108 -1.27 -6.57 -4.60
N ALA A 109 -1.83 -5.37 -4.49
CA ALA A 109 -1.62 -4.29 -5.45
C ALA A 109 -0.19 -3.72 -5.35
N PHE A 110 0.38 -3.62 -4.14
CA PHE A 110 1.77 -3.25 -3.95
C PHE A 110 2.74 -4.28 -4.57
N ASP A 111 2.50 -5.58 -4.37
CA ASP A 111 3.33 -6.63 -4.97
C ASP A 111 3.25 -6.63 -6.50
N GLU A 112 2.06 -6.40 -7.06
CA GLU A 112 1.87 -6.27 -8.51
C GLU A 112 2.59 -5.04 -9.06
N ALA A 113 2.43 -3.89 -8.40
CA ALA A 113 3.11 -2.65 -8.76
C ALA A 113 4.64 -2.83 -8.67
N GLY A 114 5.14 -3.45 -7.61
CA GLY A 114 6.56 -3.72 -7.42
C GLY A 114 7.12 -4.65 -8.48
N SER A 115 6.37 -5.69 -8.86
CA SER A 115 6.76 -6.60 -9.94
C SER A 115 6.84 -5.90 -11.30
N LYS A 116 5.87 -5.04 -11.61
CA LYS A 116 5.85 -4.26 -12.85
C LYS A 116 6.95 -3.19 -12.89
N TRP A 117 7.21 -2.53 -11.76
CA TRP A 117 8.16 -1.43 -11.67
C TRP A 117 9.62 -1.89 -11.64
N ASN A 118 9.92 -3.05 -11.05
CA ASN A 118 11.27 -3.62 -11.06
C ASN A 118 11.62 -4.37 -12.36
N SER A 119 10.66 -4.58 -13.26
CA SER A 119 10.87 -5.26 -14.55
C SER A 119 11.07 -4.31 -15.73
N GLY A 120 11.16 -3.00 -15.47
CA GLY A 120 11.32 -1.93 -16.47
C GLY A 120 12.67 -1.25 -16.42
#